data_AF-A0A4U9IXQ3-F1
#
_entry.id   AF-A0A4U9IXQ3-F1
#
_cell.length_a   1.000
_cell.length_b   1.000
_cell.length_c   1.000
_cell.angle_alpha   90.00
_cell.angle_beta   90.00
_cell.angle_gamma   90.00
#
_symmetry.space_group_name_H-M   'P 1'
#
loop_
_entity.id
_entity.type
_entity.pdbx_description
1 polymer ?
#
loop_
_entity_poly.entity_id
_entity_poly.type
_entity_poly.pdbx_seq_one_letter_code
_entity_poly.pdbx_strand_id
1 'polypeptide(L)'
;MRTLHNIELKNNESGFTLHWENRLILSHTADAPCLWIGAGVADIDMFRGNFSIKDKLNEKIALTDATVTQQNAGWAIRFTRGDAVSATLLVGVDETGRLALKLKNDAPHHNRIWLRLAAQPDDHIYGCGEQFSYFDLRGKPFPLWTSEQGVGRNKQTYVTWQADCKENAGGDYYWTFFPQPTFVSTQKYFCHVDNSCYMNFDFSAPDFHELAFWEDNATLRFDCAETYVDLLEKLTGLLGRQPELPDWVYDGVTLGIQGGTEVCQQKLDTLRKGGVKVNGIWAQDWSGIRMTSFGKRVMWNWKWNSELYPQLDERIQQWKQEGVQFLSYINPYVASDKDLCEEAAKRGYLTKDADGKDYHVEFGEFYAGVIDLTNPEAYDWYKEVIKKNLIELGCSGWMADFGEYLPTDTFLHNGVTAEIMHNAWPALWAKCNYEALEETGKLGEILFFMRAGLHR
;
A
#
# COMPACT_ATOMS: atom_id res chain seq x y z
N MET A 1 16.18 -37.04 -5.43
CA MET A 1 14.83 -36.46 -5.50
C MET A 1 14.17 -36.67 -4.15
N ARG A 2 13.80 -35.61 -3.44
CA ARG A 2 13.11 -35.70 -2.15
C ARG A 2 11.85 -34.88 -2.28
N THR A 3 10.69 -35.50 -2.05
CA THR A 3 9.38 -34.87 -2.20
C THR A 3 8.72 -34.78 -0.84
N LEU A 4 8.33 -33.58 -0.45
CA LEU A 4 7.52 -33.31 0.75
C LEU A 4 6.46 -32.29 0.32
N HIS A 5 5.18 -32.61 0.52
CA HIS A 5 4.06 -31.70 0.26
C HIS A 5 4.04 -31.07 -1.15
N ASN A 6 4.37 -31.79 -2.23
CA ASN A 6 4.51 -31.25 -3.61
C ASN A 6 5.70 -30.31 -3.87
N ILE A 7 6.57 -30.11 -2.87
CA ILE A 7 7.88 -29.49 -3.05
C ILE A 7 8.85 -30.56 -3.55
N GLU A 8 9.54 -30.27 -4.65
CA GLU A 8 10.59 -31.12 -5.18
C GLU A 8 11.91 -30.36 -5.24
N LEU A 9 12.85 -30.74 -4.37
CA LEU A 9 14.22 -30.21 -4.37
C LEU A 9 15.19 -31.24 -4.95
N LYS A 10 15.91 -30.86 -6.01
CA LYS A 10 16.94 -31.68 -6.67
C LYS A 10 18.29 -31.00 -6.56
N ASN A 11 19.24 -31.67 -5.92
CA ASN A 11 20.65 -31.28 -6.02
C ASN A 11 21.20 -31.71 -7.38
N ASN A 12 22.03 -30.87 -7.98
CA ASN A 12 22.87 -31.21 -9.12
C ASN A 12 24.35 -31.07 -8.70
N GLU A 13 25.30 -31.41 -9.57
CA GLU A 13 26.73 -31.47 -9.22
C GLU A 13 27.30 -30.15 -8.66
N SER A 14 26.67 -29.01 -8.98
CA SER A 14 27.16 -27.68 -8.64
C SER A 14 26.10 -26.75 -8.03
N GLY A 15 24.98 -27.29 -7.49
CA GLY A 15 23.87 -26.49 -6.99
C GLY A 15 22.55 -27.25 -6.80
N PHE A 16 21.41 -26.58 -7.05
CA PHE A 16 20.08 -27.17 -6.85
C PHE A 16 18.99 -26.56 -7.75
N THR A 17 17.86 -27.25 -7.85
CA THR A 17 16.59 -26.72 -8.38
C THR A 17 15.47 -26.98 -7.38
N LEU A 18 14.53 -26.04 -7.29
CA LEU A 18 13.33 -26.12 -6.46
C LEU A 18 12.11 -26.03 -7.37
N HIS A 19 11.27 -27.06 -7.34
CA HIS A 19 9.98 -27.06 -8.02
C HIS A 19 8.82 -27.10 -7.01
N TRP A 20 7.74 -26.44 -7.37
CA TRP A 20 6.47 -26.43 -6.65
C TRP A 20 5.35 -26.76 -7.62
N GLU A 21 4.63 -27.87 -7.37
CA GLU A 21 3.59 -28.37 -8.28
C GLU A 21 4.01 -28.39 -9.76
N ASN A 22 5.21 -28.91 -10.04
CA ASN A 22 5.85 -28.98 -11.38
C ASN A 22 6.29 -27.63 -11.99
N ARG A 23 6.17 -26.49 -11.30
CA ARG A 23 6.73 -25.21 -11.73
C ARG A 23 8.13 -25.06 -11.18
N LEU A 24 9.10 -24.70 -12.01
CA LEU A 24 10.46 -24.37 -11.56
C LEU A 24 10.44 -23.00 -10.90
N ILE A 25 10.70 -22.93 -9.59
CA ILE A 25 10.70 -21.68 -8.83
C ILE A 25 12.12 -21.13 -8.67
N LEU A 26 13.06 -21.96 -8.24
CA LEU A 26 14.48 -21.58 -8.10
C LEU A 26 15.38 -22.52 -8.88
N SER A 27 16.39 -21.95 -9.54
CA SER A 27 17.52 -22.66 -10.12
C SER A 27 18.80 -21.99 -9.67
N HIS A 28 19.71 -22.75 -9.10
CA HIS A 28 20.95 -22.25 -8.53
C HIS A 28 22.13 -23.10 -8.97
N THR A 29 23.19 -22.43 -9.43
CA THR A 29 24.53 -23.00 -9.62
C THR A 29 25.58 -21.96 -9.26
N ALA A 30 26.85 -22.36 -9.13
CA ALA A 30 27.95 -21.41 -8.92
C ALA A 30 28.07 -20.36 -10.05
N ASP A 31 27.81 -20.75 -11.30
CA ASP A 31 27.89 -19.85 -12.47
C ASP A 31 26.63 -19.01 -12.69
N ALA A 32 25.48 -19.52 -12.22
CA ALA A 32 24.19 -18.84 -12.27
C ALA A 32 23.51 -18.91 -10.89
N PRO A 33 23.97 -18.09 -9.92
CA PRO A 33 23.41 -18.07 -8.58
C PRO A 33 22.01 -17.46 -8.61
N CYS A 34 21.13 -17.92 -7.71
CA CYS A 34 19.80 -17.35 -7.54
C CYS A 34 19.73 -16.24 -6.47
N LEU A 35 20.81 -16.01 -5.72
CA LEU A 35 20.80 -15.12 -4.55
C LEU A 35 22.04 -14.24 -4.48
N TRP A 36 21.81 -12.95 -4.32
CA TRP A 36 22.80 -11.96 -3.93
C TRP A 36 22.35 -11.29 -2.64
N ILE A 37 23.32 -10.93 -1.81
CA ILE A 37 23.09 -10.11 -0.63
C ILE A 37 24.12 -8.99 -0.59
N GLY A 38 23.89 -7.96 0.21
CA GLY A 38 24.85 -6.88 0.35
C GLY A 38 24.32 -5.75 1.20
N ALA A 39 24.93 -4.58 1.06
CA ALA A 39 24.63 -3.42 1.87
C ALA A 39 24.45 -2.17 1.01
N GLY A 40 23.52 -1.31 1.40
CA GLY A 40 23.29 -0.01 0.77
C GLY A 40 22.67 0.99 1.74
N VAL A 41 22.69 2.25 1.36
CA VAL A 41 22.06 3.35 2.10
C VAL A 41 20.99 3.97 1.20
N ALA A 42 19.76 4.05 1.72
CA ALA A 42 18.67 4.71 1.01
C ALA A 42 18.98 6.22 0.86
N ASP A 43 18.83 6.74 -0.35
CA ASP A 43 18.90 8.17 -0.65
C ASP A 43 17.50 8.63 -1.05
N ILE A 44 16.76 9.14 -0.08
CA ILE A 44 15.34 9.48 -0.20
C ILE A 44 15.17 10.98 -0.07
N ASP A 45 14.73 11.61 -1.15
CA ASP A 45 14.24 12.98 -1.16
C ASP A 45 12.72 12.98 -1.33
N MET A 46 12.03 13.68 -0.45
CA MET A 46 10.57 13.72 -0.39
C MET A 46 10.06 15.10 -0.82
N PHE A 47 9.42 15.18 -1.99
CA PHE A 47 8.87 16.43 -2.54
C PHE A 47 7.35 16.43 -2.44
N ARG A 48 6.78 16.71 -1.27
CA ARG A 48 5.31 16.75 -1.10
C ARG A 48 4.59 15.46 -1.54
N GLY A 49 5.23 14.31 -1.32
CA GLY A 49 4.72 12.96 -1.63
C GLY A 49 5.25 12.41 -2.96
N ASN A 50 5.98 13.23 -3.72
CA ASN A 50 6.65 12.82 -4.94
C ASN A 50 8.09 12.40 -4.58
N PHE A 51 8.29 11.11 -4.30
CA PHE A 51 9.57 10.61 -3.81
C PHE A 51 10.60 10.45 -4.93
N SER A 52 11.83 10.87 -4.68
CA SER A 52 13.02 10.45 -5.43
C SER A 52 13.80 9.49 -4.55
N ILE A 53 13.83 8.22 -4.92
CA ILE A 53 14.46 7.14 -4.14
C ILE A 53 15.56 6.51 -4.97
N LYS A 54 16.77 6.51 -4.43
CA LYS A 54 17.95 5.91 -5.06
C LYS A 54 18.70 5.07 -4.04
N ASP A 55 19.41 4.05 -4.53
CA ASP A 55 20.30 3.26 -3.70
C ASP A 55 21.73 3.80 -3.79
N LYS A 56 22.31 4.19 -2.65
CA LYS A 56 23.77 4.31 -2.52
C LYS A 56 24.31 2.93 -2.17
N LEU A 57 24.43 2.10 -3.20
CA LEU A 57 24.84 0.70 -3.07
C LEU A 57 26.32 0.59 -2.68
N ASN A 58 26.60 -0.07 -1.56
CA ASN A 58 27.97 -0.33 -1.10
C ASN A 58 28.47 -1.68 -1.63
N GLU A 59 27.66 -2.73 -1.50
CA GLU A 59 28.04 -4.10 -1.83
C GLU A 59 26.87 -4.86 -2.46
N LYS A 60 27.16 -5.68 -3.47
CA LYS A 60 26.25 -6.71 -4.01
C LYS A 60 27.07 -7.96 -4.29
N ILE A 61 26.92 -8.97 -3.43
CA ILE A 61 27.76 -10.16 -3.36
C ILE A 61 26.93 -11.37 -3.79
N ALA A 62 27.40 -12.07 -4.82
CA ALA A 62 26.80 -13.33 -5.26
C ALA A 62 27.13 -14.45 -4.28
N LEU A 63 26.12 -15.09 -3.71
CA LEU A 63 26.31 -16.29 -2.90
C LEU A 63 26.30 -17.50 -3.84
N THR A 64 27.49 -17.99 -4.19
CA THR A 64 27.69 -19.02 -5.22
C THR A 64 27.71 -20.43 -4.68
N ASP A 65 27.95 -20.59 -3.38
CA ASP A 65 27.99 -21.88 -2.71
C ASP A 65 26.66 -22.10 -1.98
N ALA A 66 26.10 -23.31 -2.05
CA ALA A 66 24.87 -23.67 -1.38
C ALA A 66 24.93 -25.08 -0.77
N THR A 67 24.57 -25.20 0.51
CA THR A 67 24.44 -26.49 1.20
C THR A 67 22.99 -26.72 1.59
N VAL A 68 22.40 -27.81 1.10
CA VAL A 68 21.00 -28.17 1.36
C VAL A 68 20.93 -29.20 2.49
N THR A 69 20.19 -28.88 3.55
CA THR A 69 19.91 -29.78 4.67
C THR A 69 18.41 -30.03 4.77
N GLN A 70 18.00 -31.30 4.84
CA GLN A 70 16.60 -31.64 5.05
C GLN A 70 16.21 -31.41 6.51
N GLN A 71 15.03 -30.85 6.72
CA GLN A 71 14.40 -30.66 8.02
C GLN A 71 13.07 -31.43 8.08
N ASN A 72 12.46 -31.51 9.28
CA ASN A 72 11.20 -32.24 9.47
C ASN A 72 10.05 -31.70 8.59
N ALA A 73 10.01 -30.40 8.35
CA ALA A 73 8.94 -29.71 7.61
C ALA A 73 9.37 -29.11 6.26
N GLY A 74 10.52 -29.54 5.72
CA GLY A 74 11.06 -29.02 4.45
C GLY A 74 12.58 -29.05 4.37
N TRP A 75 13.22 -27.95 3.96
CA TRP A 75 14.66 -27.83 3.78
C TRP A 75 15.20 -26.50 4.30
N ALA A 76 16.44 -26.53 4.79
CA ALA A 76 17.25 -25.33 4.98
C ALA A 76 18.37 -25.31 3.94
N ILE A 77 18.46 -24.21 3.19
CA ILE A 77 19.51 -23.98 2.21
C ILE A 77 20.40 -22.87 2.77
N ARG A 78 21.64 -23.23 3.11
CA ARG A 78 22.65 -22.27 3.55
C ARG A 78 23.44 -21.82 2.33
N PHE A 79 23.35 -20.54 2.00
CA PHE A 79 24.12 -19.89 0.95
C PHE A 79 25.36 -19.22 1.54
N THR A 80 26.50 -19.32 0.87
CA THR A 80 27.75 -18.72 1.33
C THR A 80 28.56 -18.12 0.17
N ARG A 81 29.45 -17.19 0.51
CA ARG A 81 30.54 -16.73 -0.35
C ARG A 81 31.81 -16.63 0.50
N GLY A 82 32.64 -17.67 0.45
CA GLY A 82 33.72 -17.85 1.43
C GLY A 82 33.17 -17.97 2.86
N ASP A 83 34.02 -17.66 3.84
CA ASP A 83 33.69 -17.87 5.26
C ASP A 83 32.94 -16.70 5.92
N ALA A 84 32.92 -15.52 5.28
CA ALA A 84 32.48 -14.27 5.92
C ALA A 84 31.04 -13.87 5.63
N VAL A 85 30.45 -14.35 4.53
CA VAL A 85 29.16 -13.89 4.03
C VAL A 85 28.22 -15.06 3.80
N SER A 86 27.07 -15.04 4.46
CA SER A 86 26.08 -16.10 4.37
C SER A 86 24.65 -15.63 4.60
N ALA A 87 23.72 -16.41 4.06
CA ALA A 87 22.29 -16.28 4.27
C ALA A 87 21.65 -17.68 4.33
N THR A 88 20.53 -17.78 5.03
CA THR A 88 19.77 -19.02 5.16
C THR A 88 18.39 -18.85 4.53
N LEU A 89 18.02 -19.76 3.64
CA LEU A 89 16.67 -19.91 3.10
C LEU A 89 16.02 -21.15 3.69
N LEU A 90 14.93 -20.95 4.43
CA LEU A 90 14.05 -22.02 4.84
C LEU A 90 12.96 -22.21 3.78
N VAL A 91 12.81 -23.44 3.32
CA VAL A 91 11.83 -23.87 2.32
C VAL A 91 10.88 -24.84 3.02
N GLY A 92 9.58 -24.54 3.00
CA GLY A 92 8.56 -25.40 3.58
C GLY A 92 7.17 -25.03 3.10
N VAL A 93 6.15 -25.47 3.82
CA VAL A 93 4.77 -25.04 3.60
C VAL A 93 4.26 -24.24 4.80
N ASP A 94 3.37 -23.28 4.55
CA ASP A 94 2.63 -22.63 5.63
C ASP A 94 1.46 -23.49 6.13
N GLU A 95 0.72 -22.97 7.11
CA GLU A 95 -0.41 -23.67 7.76
C GLU A 95 -1.54 -24.06 6.80
N THR A 96 -1.61 -23.41 5.64
CA THR A 96 -2.61 -23.65 4.60
C THR A 96 -2.07 -24.48 3.42
N GLY A 97 -0.80 -24.91 3.49
CA GLY A 97 -0.16 -25.73 2.46
C GLY A 97 0.47 -24.94 1.31
N ARG A 98 0.62 -23.61 1.43
CA ARG A 98 1.31 -22.80 0.41
C ARG A 98 2.82 -22.95 0.53
N LEU A 99 3.56 -22.93 -0.58
CA LEU A 99 5.03 -22.87 -0.52
C LEU A 99 5.45 -21.59 0.20
N ALA A 100 6.26 -21.73 1.24
CA ALA A 100 6.83 -20.62 1.98
C ALA A 100 8.36 -20.64 1.88
N LEU A 101 8.92 -19.50 1.47
CA LEU A 101 10.35 -19.22 1.39
C LEU A 101 10.69 -18.15 2.42
N LYS A 102 11.46 -18.49 3.46
CA LYS A 102 11.90 -17.54 4.49
C LYS A 102 13.41 -17.37 4.40
N LEU A 103 13.83 -16.22 3.88
CA LEU A 103 15.22 -15.86 3.70
C LEU A 103 15.67 -14.92 4.82
N LYS A 104 16.86 -15.18 5.37
CA LYS A 104 17.50 -14.31 6.37
C LYS A 104 18.99 -14.21 6.08
N ASN A 105 19.50 -12.99 6.01
CA ASN A 105 20.93 -12.72 5.99
C ASN A 105 21.48 -12.88 7.40
N ASP A 106 22.68 -13.45 7.52
CA ASP A 106 23.25 -13.77 8.84
C ASP A 106 23.73 -12.53 9.60
N ALA A 107 23.90 -11.39 8.91
CA ALA A 107 24.31 -10.13 9.51
C ALA A 107 23.37 -8.97 9.11
N PRO A 108 22.88 -8.17 10.06
CA PRO A 108 21.85 -7.14 9.80
C PRO A 108 22.35 -5.95 8.97
N HIS A 109 23.66 -5.75 8.88
CA HIS A 109 24.23 -4.71 7.99
C HIS A 109 24.13 -5.09 6.52
N HIS A 110 23.91 -6.38 6.19
CA HIS A 110 23.54 -6.80 4.85
C HIS A 110 22.04 -6.55 4.63
N ASN A 111 21.67 -5.29 4.44
CA ASN A 111 20.29 -4.81 4.28
C ASN A 111 19.81 -4.79 2.82
N ARG A 112 20.43 -5.59 1.94
CA ARG A 112 20.00 -5.79 0.56
C ARG A 112 19.94 -7.27 0.22
N ILE A 113 18.87 -7.66 -0.45
CA ILE A 113 18.67 -9.00 -1.02
C ILE A 113 18.26 -8.85 -2.49
N TRP A 114 18.82 -9.67 -3.37
CA TRP A 114 18.29 -9.89 -4.72
C TRP A 114 18.08 -11.39 -4.92
N LEU A 115 16.83 -11.79 -5.08
CA LEU A 115 16.43 -13.18 -5.31
C LEU A 115 15.94 -13.33 -6.76
N ARG A 116 16.49 -14.31 -7.48
CA ARG A 116 16.01 -14.67 -8.82
C ARG A 116 15.06 -15.85 -8.76
N LEU A 117 13.86 -15.65 -9.29
CA LEU A 117 12.90 -16.70 -9.57
C LEU A 117 13.04 -17.11 -11.04
N ALA A 118 12.98 -18.40 -11.34
CA ALA A 118 13.04 -18.87 -12.73
C ALA A 118 11.80 -18.43 -13.52
N ALA A 119 11.99 -18.09 -14.79
CA ALA A 119 10.93 -17.67 -15.69
C ALA A 119 11.11 -18.27 -17.09
N GLN A 120 10.04 -18.28 -17.88
CA GLN A 120 10.08 -18.61 -19.30
C GLN A 120 9.95 -17.34 -20.14
N PRO A 121 10.55 -17.24 -21.33
CA PRO A 121 10.48 -16.03 -22.16
C PRO A 121 9.04 -15.59 -22.50
N ASP A 122 8.14 -16.56 -22.63
CA ASP A 122 6.74 -16.34 -23.02
C ASP A 122 5.80 -16.08 -21.81
N ASP A 123 6.32 -16.06 -20.58
CA ASP A 123 5.47 -15.77 -19.42
C ASP A 123 5.03 -14.30 -19.41
N HIS A 124 3.77 -14.06 -19.08
CA HIS A 124 3.26 -12.74 -18.74
C HIS A 124 3.09 -12.62 -17.22
N ILE A 125 3.23 -11.39 -16.72
CA ILE A 125 3.19 -11.08 -15.28
C ILE A 125 2.16 -9.98 -15.03
N TYR A 126 1.30 -10.17 -14.04
CA TYR A 126 0.24 -9.21 -13.70
C TYR A 126 0.24 -8.90 -12.21
N GLY A 127 -0.32 -7.74 -11.84
CA GLY A 127 -0.50 -7.34 -10.44
C GLY A 127 0.47 -6.22 -10.04
N CYS A 128 1.29 -6.47 -9.02
CA CYS A 128 2.10 -5.47 -8.33
C CYS A 128 1.29 -4.29 -7.75
N GLY A 129 0.05 -4.57 -7.33
CA GLY A 129 -0.91 -3.58 -6.86
C GLY A 129 -1.70 -2.93 -8.00
N GLU A 130 -1.94 -1.63 -7.92
CA GLU A 130 -2.64 -0.85 -8.93
C GLU A 130 -1.63 -0.17 -9.86
N GLN A 131 -1.51 -0.71 -11.08
CA GLN A 131 -0.58 -0.26 -12.10
C GLN A 131 -1.33 0.43 -13.24
N PHE A 132 -0.98 1.69 -13.50
CA PHE A 132 -1.77 2.56 -14.40
C PHE A 132 -1.24 2.63 -15.83
N SER A 133 -0.01 2.20 -16.08
CA SER A 133 0.62 2.30 -17.40
C SER A 133 0.76 0.94 -18.10
N TYR A 134 0.88 -0.13 -17.33
CA TYR A 134 1.11 -1.48 -17.80
C TYR A 134 0.25 -2.45 -16.98
N PHE A 135 -0.50 -3.30 -17.66
CA PHE A 135 -1.20 -4.41 -17.01
C PHE A 135 -0.34 -5.68 -17.03
N ASP A 136 0.15 -6.05 -18.20
CA ASP A 136 1.26 -7.00 -18.31
C ASP A 136 2.58 -6.27 -18.01
N LEU A 137 3.25 -6.76 -16.98
CA LEU A 137 4.45 -6.19 -16.38
C LEU A 137 5.73 -6.76 -17.02
N ARG A 138 5.62 -7.78 -17.88
CA ARG A 138 6.81 -8.40 -18.48
C ARG A 138 7.61 -7.40 -19.31
N GLY A 139 8.94 -7.47 -19.20
CA GLY A 139 9.85 -6.59 -19.93
C GLY A 139 10.26 -5.32 -19.18
N LYS A 140 9.77 -5.09 -17.95
CA LYS A 140 10.09 -3.88 -17.17
C LYS A 140 10.32 -4.14 -15.68
N PRO A 141 11.11 -3.27 -15.01
CA PRO A 141 11.18 -3.22 -13.56
C PRO A 141 10.08 -2.35 -12.95
N PHE A 142 9.63 -2.72 -11.76
CA PHE A 142 8.61 -2.00 -10.98
C PHE A 142 9.11 -1.79 -9.56
N PRO A 143 9.63 -0.59 -9.24
CA PRO A 143 9.77 -0.13 -7.87
C PRO A 143 8.43 -0.18 -7.14
N LEU A 144 8.42 -0.75 -5.94
CA LEU A 144 7.26 -0.88 -5.08
C LEU A 144 7.46 0.02 -3.87
N TRP A 145 7.02 1.27 -4.04
CA TRP A 145 7.06 2.31 -3.03
C TRP A 145 5.84 3.20 -3.21
N THR A 146 4.97 3.28 -2.20
CA THR A 146 3.76 4.09 -2.30
C THR A 146 4.13 5.56 -2.41
N SER A 147 3.47 6.30 -3.29
CA SER A 147 3.74 7.72 -3.47
C SER A 147 2.54 8.42 -4.09
N GLU A 148 2.64 9.74 -4.24
CA GLU A 148 1.82 10.43 -5.23
C GLU A 148 1.95 9.73 -6.59
N GLN A 149 0.84 9.62 -7.31
CA GLN A 149 0.76 8.83 -8.54
C GLN A 149 1.49 9.49 -9.73
N GLY A 150 1.68 10.81 -9.66
CA GLY A 150 2.26 11.64 -10.72
C GLY A 150 1.22 12.28 -11.66
N VAL A 151 1.56 13.46 -12.19
CA VAL A 151 0.74 14.24 -13.11
C VAL A 151 1.28 14.09 -14.53
N GLY A 152 0.53 13.36 -15.36
CA GLY A 152 0.89 13.03 -16.75
C GLY A 152 1.66 11.71 -16.90
N ARG A 153 2.59 11.40 -15.97
CA ARG A 153 3.22 10.08 -15.80
C ARG A 153 3.97 9.52 -17.01
N ASN A 154 4.31 10.37 -17.97
CA ASN A 154 5.10 10.00 -19.13
C ASN A 154 6.04 11.16 -19.49
N LYS A 155 7.35 10.91 -19.33
CA LYS A 155 8.41 11.90 -19.51
C LYS A 155 8.46 12.55 -20.91
N GLN A 156 7.77 11.96 -21.91
CA GLN A 156 7.67 12.52 -23.27
C GLN A 156 6.46 13.44 -23.45
N THR A 157 5.63 13.64 -22.42
CA THR A 157 4.47 14.53 -22.48
C THR A 157 4.76 15.88 -21.83
N TYR A 158 4.21 16.94 -22.42
CA TYR A 158 4.45 18.31 -21.96
C TYR A 158 4.00 18.54 -20.51
N VAL A 159 2.85 17.97 -20.12
CA VAL A 159 2.32 18.14 -18.76
C VAL A 159 3.20 17.48 -17.70
N THR A 160 3.79 16.31 -17.99
CA THR A 160 4.77 15.67 -17.08
C THR A 160 6.00 16.53 -16.90
N TRP A 161 6.54 17.08 -17.99
CA TRP A 161 7.67 18.02 -17.90
C TRP A 161 7.35 19.24 -17.03
N GLN A 162 6.17 19.85 -17.21
CA GLN A 162 5.76 21.02 -16.40
C GLN A 162 5.65 20.68 -14.90
N ALA A 163 5.12 19.49 -14.57
CA ALA A 163 4.96 19.05 -13.19
C ALA A 163 6.30 18.66 -12.54
N ASP A 164 7.20 18.01 -13.29
CA ASP A 164 8.56 17.69 -12.84
C ASP A 164 9.34 18.97 -12.48
N CYS A 165 9.21 20.05 -13.27
CA CYS A 165 9.87 21.33 -13.00
C CYS A 165 9.40 22.04 -11.71
N LYS A 166 8.25 21.67 -11.13
CA LYS A 166 7.72 22.32 -9.93
C LYS A 166 8.12 21.61 -8.64
N GLU A 167 7.81 20.32 -8.52
CA GLU A 167 7.96 19.55 -7.26
C GLU A 167 8.22 18.06 -7.57
N ASN A 168 8.92 17.74 -8.67
CA ASN A 168 9.10 16.35 -9.14
C ASN A 168 7.76 15.60 -9.36
N ALA A 169 6.68 16.34 -9.60
CA ALA A 169 5.32 15.82 -9.55
C ALA A 169 4.84 15.17 -10.86
N GLY A 170 5.68 15.09 -11.89
CA GLY A 170 5.29 14.49 -13.16
C GLY A 170 5.17 12.96 -13.08
N GLY A 171 5.94 12.35 -12.18
CA GLY A 171 5.99 10.89 -11.97
C GLY A 171 6.46 10.12 -13.19
N ASP A 172 6.33 8.79 -13.13
CA ASP A 172 6.73 7.89 -14.22
C ASP A 172 5.79 6.68 -14.30
N TYR A 173 6.06 5.77 -15.24
CA TYR A 173 5.14 4.68 -15.57
C TYR A 173 4.74 3.79 -14.38
N TYR A 174 5.65 3.60 -13.41
CA TYR A 174 5.48 2.74 -12.24
C TYR A 174 4.91 3.46 -11.01
N TRP A 175 4.77 4.80 -11.03
CA TRP A 175 4.34 5.56 -9.86
C TRP A 175 2.87 5.24 -9.53
N THR A 176 2.61 4.91 -8.27
CA THR A 176 1.29 4.54 -7.78
C THR A 176 1.20 4.74 -6.27
N PHE A 177 0.02 5.04 -5.77
CA PHE A 177 -0.31 5.07 -4.34
C PHE A 177 -0.67 3.68 -3.79
N PHE A 178 -0.83 2.67 -4.66
CA PHE A 178 -1.11 1.29 -4.29
C PHE A 178 -0.12 0.34 -4.97
N PRO A 179 1.19 0.39 -4.68
CA PRO A 179 2.08 -0.72 -5.05
C PRO A 179 1.90 -1.85 -4.05
N GLN A 180 1.95 -3.09 -4.52
CA GLN A 180 1.90 -4.26 -3.64
C GLN A 180 2.90 -5.31 -4.10
N PRO A 181 3.68 -5.95 -3.20
CA PRO A 181 4.64 -6.98 -3.56
C PRO A 181 3.99 -8.34 -3.82
N THR A 182 3.02 -8.34 -4.75
CA THR A 182 2.26 -9.51 -5.16
C THR A 182 2.14 -9.53 -6.67
N PHE A 183 2.50 -10.65 -7.31
CA PHE A 183 2.28 -10.81 -8.75
C PHE A 183 1.70 -12.18 -9.09
N VAL A 184 1.08 -12.27 -10.25
CA VAL A 184 0.54 -13.50 -10.86
C VAL A 184 1.29 -13.79 -12.15
N SER A 185 1.73 -15.03 -12.32
CA SER A 185 2.38 -15.53 -13.54
C SER A 185 1.42 -16.35 -14.40
N THR A 186 1.62 -16.34 -15.72
CA THR A 186 0.91 -17.23 -16.66
C THR A 186 1.19 -18.71 -16.45
N GLN A 187 2.21 -19.08 -15.68
CA GLN A 187 2.38 -20.44 -15.17
C GLN A 187 1.34 -20.85 -14.11
N LYS A 188 0.38 -19.95 -13.82
CA LYS A 188 -0.76 -20.10 -12.90
C LYS A 188 -0.36 -20.28 -11.45
N TYR A 189 0.59 -19.45 -11.01
CA TYR A 189 0.90 -19.24 -9.60
C TYR A 189 0.84 -17.75 -9.26
N PHE A 190 0.59 -17.43 -8.00
CA PHE A 190 0.90 -16.11 -7.45
C PHE A 190 2.15 -16.20 -6.57
N CYS A 191 2.88 -15.10 -6.48
CA CYS A 191 3.92 -14.88 -5.48
C CYS A 191 3.51 -13.65 -4.66
N HIS A 192 3.45 -13.81 -3.35
CA HIS A 192 3.24 -12.72 -2.40
C HIS A 192 4.45 -12.60 -1.48
N VAL A 193 4.89 -11.38 -1.19
CA VAL A 193 5.96 -11.12 -0.21
C VAL A 193 5.37 -10.38 0.99
N ASP A 194 5.63 -10.90 2.19
CA ASP A 194 5.06 -10.35 3.44
C ASP A 194 5.67 -8.98 3.80
N ASN A 195 6.91 -8.68 3.36
CA ASN A 195 7.68 -7.48 3.71
C ASN A 195 7.01 -6.17 3.24
N SER A 196 7.30 -5.07 3.93
CA SER A 196 6.88 -3.71 3.57
C SER A 196 8.05 -2.74 3.30
N CYS A 197 9.29 -3.24 3.25
CA CYS A 197 10.44 -2.42 2.84
C CYS A 197 10.29 -1.92 1.39
N TYR A 198 11.19 -1.03 0.96
CA TYR A 198 11.34 -0.75 -0.46
C TYR A 198 11.69 -2.04 -1.21
N MET A 199 11.01 -2.28 -2.31
CA MET A 199 11.26 -3.40 -3.21
C MET A 199 11.35 -2.93 -4.65
N ASN A 200 12.04 -3.70 -5.49
CA ASN A 200 11.96 -3.55 -6.94
C ASN A 200 11.80 -4.93 -7.57
N PHE A 201 10.67 -5.13 -8.24
CA PHE A 201 10.38 -6.38 -8.95
C PHE A 201 10.73 -6.19 -10.42
N ASP A 202 11.81 -6.83 -10.84
CA ASP A 202 12.31 -6.76 -12.21
C ASP A 202 11.88 -7.98 -13.03
N PHE A 203 10.98 -7.73 -13.97
CA PHE A 203 10.45 -8.72 -14.91
C PHE A 203 11.03 -8.55 -16.33
N SER A 204 12.14 -7.82 -16.48
CA SER A 204 12.73 -7.51 -17.78
C SER A 204 13.47 -8.69 -18.42
N ALA A 205 14.06 -9.57 -17.61
CA ALA A 205 14.82 -10.70 -18.11
C ALA A 205 13.91 -11.82 -18.66
N PRO A 206 14.32 -12.52 -19.74
CA PRO A 206 13.54 -13.60 -20.34
C PRO A 206 13.51 -14.88 -19.50
N ASP A 207 14.56 -15.13 -18.71
CA ASP A 207 14.82 -16.40 -18.03
C ASP A 207 14.66 -16.33 -16.50
N PHE A 208 14.52 -15.13 -15.93
CA PHE A 208 14.24 -14.95 -14.51
C PHE A 208 13.44 -13.68 -14.19
N HIS A 209 12.91 -13.63 -12.98
CA HIS A 209 12.42 -12.42 -12.32
C HIS A 209 13.35 -12.11 -11.15
N GLU A 210 13.94 -10.91 -11.10
CA GLU A 210 14.81 -10.49 -9.99
C GLU A 210 14.00 -9.64 -9.01
N LEU A 211 13.83 -10.13 -7.79
CA LEU A 211 13.15 -9.43 -6.71
C LEU A 211 14.21 -8.84 -5.77
N ALA A 212 14.27 -7.51 -5.72
CA ALA A 212 15.16 -6.77 -4.82
C ALA A 212 14.42 -6.30 -3.57
N PHE A 213 15.05 -6.43 -2.40
CA PHE A 213 14.52 -6.02 -1.09
C PHE A 213 15.54 -5.14 -0.37
N TRP A 214 15.09 -4.05 0.24
CA TRP A 214 15.91 -3.22 1.13
C TRP A 214 15.70 -3.61 2.59
N GLU A 215 16.00 -4.87 2.87
CA GLU A 215 15.92 -5.46 4.21
C GLU A 215 16.91 -6.63 4.30
N ASP A 216 17.19 -7.11 5.51
CA ASP A 216 18.09 -8.23 5.76
C ASP A 216 17.36 -9.59 5.76
N ASN A 217 16.06 -9.60 5.45
CA ASN A 217 15.22 -10.78 5.44
C ASN A 217 14.09 -10.63 4.40
N ALA A 218 13.53 -11.75 3.94
CA ALA A 218 12.39 -11.77 3.04
C ALA A 218 11.52 -13.02 3.27
N THR A 219 10.19 -12.86 3.31
CA THR A 219 9.25 -13.98 3.35
C THR A 219 8.36 -13.97 2.13
N LEU A 220 8.43 -15.03 1.31
CA LEU A 220 7.65 -15.18 0.09
C LEU A 220 6.71 -16.39 0.20
N ARG A 221 5.51 -16.25 -0.36
CA ARG A 221 4.48 -17.28 -0.41
C ARG A 221 4.03 -17.52 -1.84
N PHE A 222 3.86 -18.79 -2.20
CA PHE A 222 3.39 -19.20 -3.52
C PHE A 222 2.25 -20.20 -3.39
N ASP A 223 1.27 -20.06 -4.26
CA ASP A 223 0.22 -21.05 -4.46
C ASP A 223 -0.10 -21.13 -5.95
N CYS A 224 -0.58 -22.30 -6.39
CA CYS A 224 -0.89 -22.62 -7.77
C CYS A 224 -2.37 -22.95 -7.95
N ALA A 225 -2.89 -22.79 -9.16
CA ALA A 225 -4.23 -23.28 -9.47
C ALA A 225 -4.35 -23.71 -10.95
N GLU A 226 -5.43 -24.41 -11.28
CA GLU A 226 -5.72 -24.80 -12.66
C GLU A 226 -6.32 -23.65 -13.47
N THR A 227 -7.00 -22.70 -12.82
CA THR A 227 -7.59 -21.51 -13.46
C THR A 227 -7.20 -20.23 -12.73
N TYR A 228 -7.27 -19.09 -13.42
CA TYR A 228 -7.04 -17.80 -12.78
C TYR A 228 -8.13 -17.45 -11.75
N VAL A 229 -9.37 -17.93 -11.95
CA VAL A 229 -10.47 -17.71 -11.00
C VAL A 229 -10.15 -18.37 -9.66
N ASP A 230 -9.76 -19.65 -9.67
CA ASP A 230 -9.35 -20.37 -8.46
C ASP A 230 -8.08 -19.77 -7.84
N LEU A 231 -7.16 -19.27 -8.68
CA LEU A 231 -5.95 -18.61 -8.20
C LEU A 231 -6.26 -17.31 -7.44
N LEU A 232 -7.20 -16.51 -7.94
CA LEU A 232 -7.68 -15.31 -7.26
C LEU A 232 -8.50 -15.66 -6.00
N GLU A 233 -9.24 -16.77 -6.01
CA GLU A 233 -9.92 -17.28 -4.82
C GLU A 233 -8.90 -17.61 -3.71
N LYS A 234 -7.80 -18.30 -4.06
CA LYS A 234 -6.69 -18.63 -3.14
C LYS A 234 -5.93 -17.40 -2.67
N LEU A 235 -5.66 -16.44 -3.55
CA LEU A 235 -4.98 -15.19 -3.23
C LEU A 235 -5.82 -14.33 -2.29
N THR A 236 -7.11 -14.18 -2.54
CA THR A 236 -8.02 -13.47 -1.60
C THR A 236 -8.24 -14.25 -0.31
N GLY A 237 -8.10 -15.59 -0.33
CA GLY A 237 -8.01 -16.39 0.88
C GLY A 237 -6.75 -16.16 1.72
N LEU A 238 -5.70 -15.54 1.14
CA LEU A 238 -4.52 -15.07 1.85
C LEU A 238 -4.70 -13.62 2.34
N LEU A 239 -5.13 -12.73 1.43
CA LEU A 239 -5.10 -11.28 1.65
C LEU A 239 -6.39 -10.71 2.28
N GLY A 240 -7.49 -11.44 2.22
CA GLY A 240 -8.83 -10.98 2.60
C GLY A 240 -9.73 -10.69 1.40
N ARG A 241 -11.04 -10.59 1.67
CA ARG A 241 -12.09 -10.26 0.69
C ARG A 241 -12.86 -9.04 1.17
N GLN A 242 -13.27 -8.19 0.23
CA GLN A 242 -14.10 -7.04 0.52
C GLN A 242 -15.52 -7.50 0.91
N PRO A 243 -16.22 -6.75 1.79
CA PRO A 243 -17.65 -6.95 2.01
C PRO A 243 -18.46 -6.72 0.72
N GLU A 244 -19.71 -7.18 0.71
CA GLU A 244 -20.69 -6.73 -0.28
C GLU A 244 -20.90 -5.21 -0.15
N LEU A 245 -21.12 -4.54 -1.29
CA LEU A 245 -21.43 -3.11 -1.30
C LEU A 245 -22.83 -2.87 -0.75
N PRO A 246 -23.06 -1.76 -0.04
CA PRO A 246 -24.41 -1.36 0.37
C PRO A 246 -25.37 -1.22 -0.82
N ASP A 247 -26.62 -1.66 -0.67
CA ASP A 247 -27.62 -1.65 -1.76
C ASP A 247 -27.81 -0.27 -2.40
N TRP A 248 -27.74 0.80 -1.61
CA TRP A 248 -27.93 2.17 -2.11
C TRP A 248 -26.89 2.59 -3.16
N VAL A 249 -25.73 1.91 -3.21
CA VAL A 249 -24.70 2.19 -4.22
C VAL A 249 -25.24 1.95 -5.63
N TYR A 250 -26.17 1.01 -5.81
CA TYR A 250 -26.74 0.67 -7.12
C TYR A 250 -27.86 1.62 -7.57
N ASP A 251 -28.33 2.51 -6.69
CA ASP A 251 -29.51 3.36 -6.94
C ASP A 251 -29.23 4.61 -7.80
N GLY A 252 -27.97 4.88 -8.16
CA GLY A 252 -27.65 6.02 -9.01
C GLY A 252 -26.22 6.56 -8.87
N VAL A 253 -26.03 7.81 -9.30
CA VAL A 253 -24.75 8.52 -9.18
C VAL A 253 -24.63 9.24 -7.85
N THR A 254 -23.44 9.19 -7.25
CA THR A 254 -23.06 10.06 -6.13
C THR A 254 -22.43 11.35 -6.67
N LEU A 255 -22.99 12.50 -6.31
CA LEU A 255 -22.58 13.79 -6.85
C LEU A 255 -21.45 14.39 -6.01
N GLY A 256 -20.27 14.60 -6.61
CA GLY A 256 -19.20 15.40 -6.00
C GLY A 256 -19.55 16.89 -6.04
N ILE A 257 -19.85 17.48 -4.88
CA ILE A 257 -20.29 18.89 -4.77
C ILE A 257 -19.51 19.57 -3.64
N GLN A 258 -19.19 20.85 -3.81
CA GLN A 258 -18.60 21.70 -2.78
C GLN A 258 -19.37 23.03 -2.73
N GLY A 259 -19.31 23.71 -1.59
CA GLY A 259 -19.89 25.05 -1.42
C GLY A 259 -21.10 25.13 -0.49
N GLY A 260 -21.34 24.12 0.35
CA GLY A 260 -22.33 24.18 1.43
C GLY A 260 -23.69 23.57 1.12
N THR A 261 -24.56 23.56 2.14
CA THR A 261 -25.85 22.83 2.14
C THR A 261 -26.78 23.27 1.02
N GLU A 262 -26.96 24.58 0.80
CA GLU A 262 -27.86 25.09 -0.24
C GLU A 262 -27.39 24.74 -1.65
N VAL A 263 -26.08 24.83 -1.92
CA VAL A 263 -25.50 24.48 -3.21
C VAL A 263 -25.70 23.00 -3.51
N CYS A 264 -25.53 22.15 -2.49
CA CYS A 264 -25.83 20.72 -2.58
C CYS A 264 -27.29 20.47 -2.94
N GLN A 265 -28.23 21.10 -2.22
CA GLN A 265 -29.66 20.96 -2.48
C GLN A 265 -30.04 21.40 -3.91
N GLN A 266 -29.60 22.60 -4.32
CA GLN A 266 -29.93 23.15 -5.64
C GLN A 266 -29.47 22.25 -6.79
N LYS A 267 -28.27 21.69 -6.69
CA LYS A 267 -27.71 20.77 -7.70
C LYS A 267 -28.42 19.43 -7.70
N LEU A 268 -28.70 18.88 -6.51
CA LEU A 268 -29.49 17.66 -6.35
C LEU A 268 -30.87 17.81 -7.02
N ASP A 269 -31.59 18.87 -6.70
CA ASP A 269 -32.93 19.14 -7.24
C ASP A 269 -32.90 19.29 -8.76
N THR A 270 -31.92 20.02 -9.28
CA THR A 270 -31.74 20.22 -10.73
C THR A 270 -31.57 18.90 -11.46
N LEU A 271 -30.69 18.02 -10.96
CA LEU A 271 -30.42 16.73 -11.60
C LEU A 271 -31.59 15.75 -11.45
N ARG A 272 -32.24 15.70 -10.29
CA ARG A 272 -33.46 14.90 -10.09
C ARG A 272 -34.60 15.34 -10.98
N LYS A 273 -34.83 16.66 -11.11
CA LYS A 273 -35.82 17.21 -12.04
C LYS A 273 -35.49 16.87 -13.50
N GLY A 274 -34.21 16.72 -13.83
CA GLY A 274 -33.73 16.23 -15.12
C GLY A 274 -33.85 14.72 -15.33
N GLY A 275 -34.37 13.97 -14.35
CA GLY A 275 -34.54 12.51 -14.43
C GLY A 275 -33.32 11.68 -14.04
N VAL A 276 -32.25 12.31 -13.53
CA VAL A 276 -31.05 11.60 -13.09
C VAL A 276 -31.34 10.82 -11.81
N LYS A 277 -30.93 9.55 -11.78
CA LYS A 277 -30.94 8.72 -10.57
C LYS A 277 -29.74 9.10 -9.71
N VAL A 278 -30.00 9.69 -8.55
CA VAL A 278 -28.97 10.19 -7.63
C VAL A 278 -29.12 9.44 -6.32
N ASN A 279 -28.08 8.72 -5.93
CA ASN A 279 -28.05 7.94 -4.68
C ASN A 279 -27.33 8.67 -3.54
N GLY A 280 -26.57 9.72 -3.83
CA GLY A 280 -25.80 10.40 -2.80
C GLY A 280 -25.21 11.74 -3.23
N ILE A 281 -24.75 12.49 -2.23
CA ILE A 281 -23.92 13.68 -2.36
C ILE A 281 -22.62 13.41 -1.61
N TRP A 282 -21.49 13.57 -2.30
CA TRP A 282 -20.17 13.59 -1.68
C TRP A 282 -19.66 15.02 -1.59
N ALA A 283 -19.47 15.50 -0.36
CA ALA A 283 -19.07 16.87 -0.07
C ALA A 283 -17.78 16.92 0.74
N GLN A 284 -16.63 16.94 0.05
CA GLN A 284 -15.32 16.89 0.71
C GLN A 284 -15.01 18.12 1.58
N ASP A 285 -15.63 19.27 1.30
CA ASP A 285 -15.47 20.48 2.10
C ASP A 285 -16.43 20.54 3.30
N TRP A 286 -17.05 19.42 3.70
CA TRP A 286 -17.93 19.32 4.89
C TRP A 286 -17.28 19.85 6.18
N SER A 287 -15.94 19.75 6.27
CA SER A 287 -15.12 20.23 7.38
C SER A 287 -14.67 21.70 7.24
N GLY A 288 -15.03 22.37 6.15
CA GLY A 288 -14.70 23.74 5.86
C GLY A 288 -13.70 23.92 4.71
N ILE A 289 -13.40 25.18 4.41
CA ILE A 289 -12.52 25.58 3.30
C ILE A 289 -11.28 26.28 3.86
N ARG A 290 -10.11 25.92 3.32
CA ARG A 290 -8.86 26.68 3.43
C ARG A 290 -8.54 27.32 2.08
N MET A 291 -8.26 28.62 2.08
CA MET A 291 -7.76 29.32 0.90
C MET A 291 -6.24 29.22 0.85
N THR A 292 -5.70 28.82 -0.30
CA THR A 292 -4.26 28.79 -0.62
C THR A 292 -4.02 29.44 -1.98
N SER A 293 -2.77 29.74 -2.36
CA SER A 293 -2.46 30.22 -3.72
C SER A 293 -2.80 29.20 -4.81
N PHE A 294 -2.85 27.90 -4.48
CA PHE A 294 -3.31 26.82 -5.36
C PHE A 294 -4.84 26.80 -5.56
N GLY A 295 -5.57 27.56 -4.74
CA GLY A 295 -7.03 27.63 -4.75
C GLY A 295 -7.66 27.15 -3.45
N LYS A 296 -8.95 26.78 -3.54
CA LYS A 296 -9.71 26.23 -2.42
C LYS A 296 -9.23 24.82 -2.09
N ARG A 297 -8.95 24.56 -0.81
CA ARG A 297 -8.65 23.24 -0.26
C ARG A 297 -9.61 22.92 0.89
N VAL A 298 -9.72 21.63 1.21
CA VAL A 298 -10.47 21.15 2.38
C VAL A 298 -9.76 21.56 3.67
N MET A 299 -10.51 21.95 4.68
CA MET A 299 -9.98 22.19 6.03
C MET A 299 -9.76 20.85 6.74
N TRP A 300 -8.50 20.49 7.02
CA TRP A 300 -8.15 19.19 7.62
C TRP A 300 -8.37 19.17 9.14
N ASN A 301 -9.63 19.23 9.55
CA ASN A 301 -10.06 19.07 10.92
C ASN A 301 -11.43 18.39 10.87
N TRP A 302 -11.45 17.06 11.03
CA TRP A 302 -12.54 16.14 10.70
C TRP A 302 -13.75 16.26 11.62
N LYS A 303 -14.36 17.44 11.61
CA LYS A 303 -15.56 17.85 12.32
C LYS A 303 -16.41 18.63 11.33
N TRP A 304 -17.72 18.46 11.40
CA TRP A 304 -18.66 19.22 10.57
C TRP A 304 -18.51 20.73 10.80
N ASN A 305 -18.38 21.49 9.72
CA ASN A 305 -18.38 22.94 9.72
C ASN A 305 -19.80 23.47 9.46
N SER A 306 -20.49 23.87 10.52
CA SER A 306 -21.87 24.36 10.46
C SER A 306 -22.02 25.76 9.86
N GLU A 307 -20.93 26.54 9.75
CA GLU A 307 -20.97 27.83 9.04
C GLU A 307 -21.07 27.62 7.53
N LEU A 308 -20.30 26.68 6.99
CA LEU A 308 -20.33 26.34 5.56
C LEU A 308 -21.51 25.42 5.22
N TYR A 309 -21.83 24.47 6.10
CA TYR A 309 -22.91 23.52 5.95
C TYR A 309 -23.95 23.69 7.07
N PRO A 310 -24.74 24.76 7.09
CA PRO A 310 -25.77 24.94 8.10
C PRO A 310 -26.80 23.82 8.05
N GLN A 311 -27.26 23.37 9.23
CA GLN A 311 -28.29 22.32 9.43
C GLN A 311 -27.98 20.99 8.73
N LEU A 312 -26.70 20.63 8.56
CA LEU A 312 -26.32 19.41 7.86
C LEU A 312 -26.83 18.16 8.56
N ASP A 313 -26.78 18.13 9.88
CA ASP A 313 -27.33 17.06 10.73
C ASP A 313 -28.81 16.76 10.43
N GLU A 314 -29.65 17.79 10.37
CA GLU A 314 -31.06 17.66 9.99
C GLU A 314 -31.21 17.28 8.51
N ARG A 315 -30.40 17.90 7.64
CA ARG A 315 -30.49 17.72 6.19
C ARG A 315 -30.08 16.32 5.74
N ILE A 316 -29.08 15.70 6.38
CA ILE A 316 -28.67 14.31 6.11
C ILE A 316 -29.87 13.36 6.33
N GLN A 317 -30.64 13.57 7.41
CA GLN A 317 -31.82 12.74 7.70
C GLN A 317 -32.92 12.94 6.65
N GLN A 318 -33.15 14.17 6.20
CA GLN A 318 -34.10 14.47 5.12
C GLN A 318 -33.68 13.82 3.81
N TRP A 319 -32.42 13.98 3.40
CA TRP A 319 -31.86 13.35 2.21
C TRP A 319 -31.99 11.83 2.27
N LYS A 320 -31.70 11.21 3.42
CA LYS A 320 -31.83 9.76 3.60
C LYS A 320 -33.27 9.28 3.42
N GLN A 321 -34.26 10.01 3.93
CA GLN A 321 -35.68 9.71 3.71
C GLN A 321 -36.08 9.80 2.23
N GLU A 322 -35.40 10.63 1.46
CA GLU A 322 -35.57 10.76 0.01
C GLU A 322 -34.69 9.80 -0.81
N GLY A 323 -33.97 8.87 -0.18
CA GLY A 323 -33.07 7.93 -0.85
C GLY A 323 -31.75 8.54 -1.32
N VAL A 324 -31.26 9.60 -0.67
CA VAL A 324 -29.94 10.21 -0.92
C VAL A 324 -29.06 10.06 0.31
N GLN A 325 -27.91 9.42 0.13
CA GLN A 325 -26.88 9.33 1.14
C GLN A 325 -26.00 10.59 1.16
N PHE A 326 -25.43 10.88 2.32
CA PHE A 326 -24.37 11.90 2.43
C PHE A 326 -23.03 11.23 2.67
N LEU A 327 -22.03 11.64 1.89
CA LEU A 327 -20.67 11.17 1.98
C LEU A 327 -19.72 12.34 2.29
N SER A 328 -18.78 12.12 3.19
CA SER A 328 -17.83 13.14 3.66
C SER A 328 -16.39 12.83 3.20
N TYR A 329 -15.40 13.35 3.92
CA TYR A 329 -13.98 13.19 3.60
C TYR A 329 -13.15 13.19 4.90
N ILE A 330 -12.14 12.33 4.96
CA ILE A 330 -11.13 12.29 6.03
C ILE A 330 -9.80 11.77 5.48
N ASN A 331 -8.68 12.17 6.07
CA ASN A 331 -7.36 11.60 5.79
C ASN A 331 -6.56 11.43 7.11
N PRO A 332 -5.39 10.77 7.16
CA PRO A 332 -4.66 10.48 8.40
C PRO A 332 -3.79 11.63 8.93
N TYR A 333 -4.05 12.86 8.48
CA TYR A 333 -3.39 14.08 8.96
C TYR A 333 -4.39 15.03 9.64
N VAL A 334 -3.88 15.92 10.49
CA VAL A 334 -4.68 16.95 11.18
C VAL A 334 -4.00 18.30 11.08
N ALA A 335 -4.72 19.33 10.64
CA ALA A 335 -4.16 20.67 10.44
C ALA A 335 -3.64 21.27 11.76
N SER A 336 -2.41 21.79 11.73
CA SER A 336 -1.69 22.23 12.93
C SER A 336 -2.33 23.42 13.66
N ASP A 337 -3.19 24.16 12.98
CA ASP A 337 -3.91 25.34 13.46
C ASP A 337 -5.35 25.03 13.90
N LYS A 338 -5.67 23.75 14.18
CA LYS A 338 -7.02 23.27 14.52
C LYS A 338 -7.05 22.29 15.69
N ASP A 339 -8.25 22.16 16.27
CA ASP A 339 -8.52 21.43 17.51
C ASP A 339 -7.98 20.00 17.55
N LEU A 340 -8.19 19.21 16.49
CA LEU A 340 -7.79 17.79 16.51
C LEU A 340 -6.26 17.63 16.60
N CYS A 341 -5.50 18.54 15.97
CA CYS A 341 -4.05 18.52 16.08
C CYS A 341 -3.59 18.98 17.47
N GLU A 342 -4.25 19.98 18.05
CA GLU A 342 -3.96 20.42 19.41
C GLU A 342 -4.25 19.31 20.44
N GLU A 343 -5.36 18.59 20.29
CA GLU A 343 -5.69 17.43 21.14
C GLU A 343 -4.68 16.30 20.96
N ALA A 344 -4.32 15.96 19.72
CA ALA A 344 -3.34 14.92 19.41
C ALA A 344 -1.97 15.25 20.00
N ALA A 345 -1.50 16.49 19.85
CA ALA A 345 -0.22 16.96 20.41
C ALA A 345 -0.19 16.82 21.94
N LYS A 346 -1.25 17.28 22.64
CA LYS A 346 -1.36 17.19 24.11
C LYS A 346 -1.30 15.74 24.63
N ARG A 347 -1.74 14.77 23.83
CA ARG A 347 -1.77 13.35 24.20
C ARG A 347 -0.61 12.53 23.62
N GLY A 348 0.28 13.15 22.85
CA GLY A 348 1.39 12.45 22.20
C GLY A 348 0.95 11.49 21.10
N TYR A 349 -0.11 11.83 20.36
CA TYR A 349 -0.68 11.01 19.30
C TYR A 349 -0.11 11.33 17.91
N LEU A 350 0.81 12.28 17.80
CA LEU A 350 1.52 12.59 16.56
C LEU A 350 2.85 11.84 16.51
N THR A 351 3.25 11.42 15.30
CA THR A 351 4.61 10.94 15.04
C THR A 351 5.64 12.01 15.40
N LYS A 352 6.89 11.62 15.63
CA LYS A 352 7.96 12.52 16.07
C LYS A 352 9.02 12.77 15.00
N ASP A 353 9.73 13.89 15.11
CA ASP A 353 10.99 14.12 14.41
C ASP A 353 12.19 13.59 15.22
N ALA A 354 13.40 13.77 14.69
CA ALA A 354 14.64 13.33 15.34
C ALA A 354 14.95 14.05 16.67
N ASP A 355 14.37 15.23 16.90
CA ASP A 355 14.48 15.98 18.17
C ASP A 355 13.42 15.55 19.20
N GLY A 356 12.51 14.66 18.81
CA GLY A 356 11.38 14.22 19.65
C GLY A 356 10.19 15.19 19.66
N LYS A 357 10.14 16.16 18.74
CA LYS A 357 9.00 17.09 18.59
C LYS A 357 7.94 16.49 17.68
N ASP A 358 6.71 17.01 17.75
CA ASP A 358 5.63 16.58 16.86
C ASP A 358 5.97 16.87 15.40
N TYR A 359 5.92 15.84 14.56
CA TYR A 359 6.23 15.95 13.14
C TYR A 359 5.07 16.62 12.40
N HIS A 360 5.39 17.67 11.65
CA HIS A 360 4.44 18.43 10.85
C HIS A 360 4.87 18.45 9.38
N VAL A 361 4.04 17.93 8.51
CA VAL A 361 4.27 17.93 7.06
C VAL A 361 3.78 19.24 6.46
N GLU A 362 4.58 19.86 5.60
CA GLU A 362 4.16 21.02 4.81
C GLU A 362 3.36 20.58 3.57
N PHE A 363 2.12 21.04 3.45
CA PHE A 363 1.25 20.74 2.32
C PHE A 363 1.09 21.91 1.35
N GLY A 364 1.99 22.89 1.36
CA GLY A 364 1.88 24.12 0.57
C GLY A 364 0.95 25.13 1.24
N GLU A 365 1.56 26.01 2.03
CA GLU A 365 0.92 27.11 2.81
C GLU A 365 0.18 26.69 4.08
N PHE A 366 0.17 25.41 4.44
CA PHE A 366 -0.23 24.96 5.77
C PHE A 366 0.53 23.70 6.19
N TYR A 367 0.51 23.43 7.48
CA TYR A 367 1.14 22.28 8.10
C TYR A 367 0.09 21.35 8.69
N ALA A 368 0.37 20.05 8.69
CA ALA A 368 -0.48 19.06 9.33
C ALA A 368 0.36 18.05 10.12
N GLY A 369 -0.09 17.75 11.33
CA GLY A 369 0.47 16.67 12.14
C GLY A 369 0.11 15.31 11.55
N VAL A 370 1.05 14.37 11.61
CA VAL A 370 0.83 12.98 11.19
C VAL A 370 0.36 12.16 12.39
N ILE A 371 -0.86 11.63 12.35
CA ILE A 371 -1.37 10.77 13.43
C ILE A 371 -0.58 9.48 13.47
N ASP A 372 0.00 9.12 14.62
CA ASP A 372 0.77 7.90 14.74
C ASP A 372 -0.14 6.67 14.86
N LEU A 373 -0.51 6.08 13.72
CA LEU A 373 -1.34 4.86 13.68
C LEU A 373 -0.67 3.62 14.29
N THR A 374 0.62 3.70 14.65
CA THR A 374 1.33 2.63 15.37
C THR A 374 1.22 2.75 16.88
N ASN A 375 0.79 3.92 17.38
CA ASN A 375 0.42 4.12 18.77
C ASN A 375 -1.03 3.61 18.96
N PRO A 376 -1.27 2.55 19.75
CA PRO A 376 -2.61 2.01 19.93
C PRO A 376 -3.63 3.03 20.45
N GLU A 377 -3.22 3.93 21.34
CA GLU A 377 -4.11 4.97 21.88
C GLU A 377 -4.47 6.03 20.84
N ALA A 378 -3.50 6.42 20.00
CA ALA A 378 -3.74 7.37 18.90
C ALA A 378 -4.63 6.74 17.82
N TYR A 379 -4.38 5.47 17.49
CA TYR A 379 -5.19 4.69 16.55
C TYR A 379 -6.65 4.59 17.02
N ASP A 380 -6.88 4.20 18.28
CA ASP A 380 -8.23 4.10 18.85
C ASP A 380 -8.90 5.47 18.95
N TRP A 381 -8.15 6.52 19.33
CA TRP A 381 -8.67 7.89 19.34
C TRP A 381 -9.10 8.35 17.94
N TYR A 382 -8.32 8.04 16.91
CA TYR A 382 -8.66 8.45 15.54
C TYR A 382 -9.84 7.65 14.96
N LYS A 383 -9.95 6.37 15.32
CA LYS A 383 -11.14 5.55 15.07
C LYS A 383 -12.38 6.15 15.76
N GLU A 384 -12.24 6.65 16.99
CA GLU A 384 -13.31 7.38 17.69
C GLU A 384 -13.69 8.70 17.01
N VAL A 385 -12.73 9.42 16.41
CA VAL A 385 -13.01 10.60 15.56
C VAL A 385 -13.92 10.21 14.39
N ILE A 386 -13.65 9.10 13.71
CA ILE A 386 -14.51 8.58 12.62
C ILE A 386 -15.91 8.26 13.17
N LYS A 387 -15.99 7.49 14.25
CA LYS A 387 -17.26 7.05 14.85
C LYS A 387 -18.12 8.25 15.26
N LYS A 388 -17.56 9.22 15.98
CA LYS A 388 -18.31 10.37 16.51
C LYS A 388 -18.60 11.45 15.49
N ASN A 389 -17.64 11.78 14.64
CA ASN A 389 -17.78 12.98 13.80
C ASN A 389 -18.36 12.65 12.42
N LEU A 390 -18.25 11.40 11.95
CA LEU A 390 -18.75 10.98 10.64
C LEU A 390 -19.95 10.04 10.79
N ILE A 391 -19.78 8.90 11.48
CA ILE A 391 -20.83 7.87 11.57
C ILE A 391 -22.04 8.37 12.38
N GLU A 392 -21.82 8.91 13.59
CA GLU A 392 -22.90 9.46 14.44
C GLU A 392 -23.57 10.70 13.83
N LEU A 393 -22.86 11.46 12.99
CA LEU A 393 -23.44 12.55 12.19
C LEU A 393 -24.45 12.03 11.14
N GLY A 394 -24.35 10.75 10.76
CA GLY A 394 -25.21 10.10 9.78
C GLY A 394 -24.59 9.98 8.38
N CYS A 395 -23.26 10.18 8.25
CA CYS A 395 -22.57 9.93 6.99
C CYS A 395 -22.70 8.45 6.60
N SER A 396 -23.11 8.17 5.38
CA SER A 396 -23.20 6.80 4.85
C SER A 396 -22.00 6.41 3.99
N GLY A 397 -20.99 7.26 3.96
CA GLY A 397 -19.71 6.98 3.34
C GLY A 397 -18.75 8.16 3.43
N TRP A 398 -17.52 7.96 2.97
CA TRP A 398 -16.52 9.03 2.85
C TRP A 398 -15.37 8.62 1.95
N MET A 399 -14.67 9.61 1.41
CA MET A 399 -13.32 9.38 0.92
C MET A 399 -12.38 9.29 2.12
N ALA A 400 -11.75 8.13 2.32
CA ALA A 400 -10.66 7.94 3.26
C ALA A 400 -9.35 8.12 2.48
N ASP A 401 -8.94 9.38 2.36
CA ASP A 401 -7.89 9.81 1.45
C ASP A 401 -6.49 9.65 2.06
N PHE A 402 -5.47 9.80 1.21
CA PHE A 402 -4.05 9.64 1.52
C PHE A 402 -3.66 8.24 2.05
N GLY A 403 -2.47 8.13 2.63
CA GLY A 403 -1.85 6.90 3.11
C GLY A 403 -0.43 6.73 2.53
N GLU A 404 -0.22 7.20 1.30
CA GLU A 404 1.00 7.06 0.50
C GLU A 404 2.14 8.01 0.89
N TYR A 405 1.97 8.79 1.94
CA TYR A 405 2.81 9.95 2.19
C TYR A 405 3.28 10.08 3.65
N LEU A 406 3.62 8.96 4.29
CA LEU A 406 4.35 8.96 5.57
C LEU A 406 5.81 9.41 5.33
N PRO A 407 6.31 10.50 5.94
CA PRO A 407 7.70 10.89 5.77
C PRO A 407 8.67 9.86 6.32
N THR A 408 9.75 9.57 5.59
CA THR A 408 10.72 8.51 5.95
C THR A 408 11.66 8.89 7.10
N ASP A 409 11.61 10.14 7.55
CA ASP A 409 12.34 10.69 8.69
C ASP A 409 11.45 10.89 9.94
N THR A 410 10.24 10.30 9.95
CA THR A 410 9.40 10.22 11.15
C THR A 410 9.86 9.10 12.09
N PHE A 411 9.64 9.31 13.38
CA PHE A 411 9.85 8.35 14.46
C PHE A 411 8.50 7.93 15.02
N LEU A 412 8.25 6.62 14.97
CA LEU A 412 6.96 6.01 15.28
C LEU A 412 7.00 5.34 16.67
N HIS A 413 5.84 5.29 17.32
CA HIS A 413 5.65 4.72 18.65
C HIS A 413 6.08 3.25 18.74
N ASN A 414 5.86 2.45 17.69
CA ASN A 414 6.27 1.04 17.68
C ASN A 414 7.78 0.81 17.50
N GLY A 415 8.58 1.86 17.25
CA GLY A 415 10.03 1.79 17.06
C GLY A 415 10.48 1.19 15.72
N VAL A 416 9.55 0.81 14.83
CA VAL A 416 9.88 0.41 13.46
C VAL A 416 10.25 1.65 12.66
N THR A 417 11.23 1.56 11.77
CA THR A 417 11.66 2.71 10.97
C THR A 417 10.57 3.15 10.01
N ALA A 418 10.47 4.45 9.75
CA ALA A 418 9.52 4.97 8.78
C ALA A 418 9.78 4.45 7.36
N GLU A 419 11.02 4.11 6.99
CA GLU A 419 11.33 3.44 5.71
C GLU A 419 10.59 2.10 5.54
N ILE A 420 10.31 1.36 6.62
CA ILE A 420 9.53 0.11 6.60
C ILE A 420 8.03 0.40 6.76
N MET A 421 7.67 1.33 7.65
CA MET A 421 6.26 1.67 7.92
C MET A 421 5.60 2.45 6.79
N HIS A 422 6.36 3.12 5.92
CA HIS A 422 5.85 3.95 4.84
C HIS A 422 4.89 3.18 3.92
N ASN A 423 5.32 2.05 3.36
CA ASN A 423 4.46 1.23 2.52
C ASN A 423 3.31 0.60 3.32
N ALA A 424 3.49 0.30 4.61
CA ALA A 424 2.45 -0.30 5.46
C ALA A 424 1.36 0.68 5.90
N TRP A 425 1.64 1.98 5.82
CA TRP A 425 0.76 3.04 6.31
C TRP A 425 -0.65 3.04 5.70
N PRO A 426 -0.82 2.87 4.37
CA PRO A 426 -2.13 2.79 3.77
C PRO A 426 -3.01 1.66 4.33
N ALA A 427 -2.46 0.48 4.59
CA ALA A 427 -3.21 -0.65 5.14
C ALA A 427 -3.60 -0.43 6.61
N LEU A 428 -2.72 0.19 7.42
CA LEU A 428 -3.08 0.62 8.78
C LEU A 428 -4.21 1.65 8.77
N TRP A 429 -4.18 2.59 7.83
CA TRP A 429 -5.23 3.58 7.67
C TRP A 429 -6.56 2.94 7.22
N ALA A 430 -6.51 2.02 6.27
CA ALA A 430 -7.68 1.25 5.84
C ALA A 430 -8.29 0.46 7.01
N LYS A 431 -7.45 -0.17 7.83
CA LYS A 431 -7.88 -0.93 9.02
C LYS A 431 -8.59 -0.03 10.03
N CYS A 432 -8.10 1.19 10.27
CA CYS A 432 -8.75 2.16 11.16
C CYS A 432 -10.19 2.48 10.72
N ASN A 433 -10.40 2.68 9.41
CA ASN A 433 -11.72 2.92 8.83
C ASN A 433 -12.61 1.67 8.88
N TYR A 434 -12.06 0.51 8.54
CA TYR A 434 -12.79 -0.76 8.60
C TYR A 434 -13.28 -1.08 10.02
N GLU A 435 -12.41 -0.96 11.03
CA GLU A 435 -12.77 -1.23 12.42
C GLU A 435 -13.79 -0.21 12.96
N ALA A 436 -13.77 1.05 12.50
CA ALA A 436 -14.83 2.01 12.83
C ALA A 436 -16.22 1.53 12.37
N LEU A 437 -16.30 0.95 11.15
CA LEU A 437 -17.53 0.34 10.64
C LEU A 437 -17.88 -0.95 11.39
N GLU A 438 -16.90 -1.81 11.66
CA GLU A 438 -17.10 -3.08 12.35
C GLU A 438 -17.66 -2.86 13.77
N GLU A 439 -17.03 -1.97 14.56
CA GLU A 439 -17.43 -1.66 15.94
C GLU A 439 -18.79 -0.95 16.03
N THR A 440 -19.26 -0.33 14.95
CA THR A 440 -20.58 0.32 14.88
C THR A 440 -21.64 -0.54 14.18
N GLY A 441 -21.28 -1.75 13.74
CA GLY A 441 -22.18 -2.65 13.01
C GLY A 441 -22.61 -2.10 11.65
N LYS A 442 -21.73 -1.37 10.97
CA LYS A 442 -22.00 -0.64 9.71
C LYS A 442 -21.34 -1.21 8.46
N LEU A 443 -20.68 -2.37 8.57
CA LEU A 443 -20.25 -3.13 7.41
C LEU A 443 -21.46 -3.52 6.55
N GLY A 444 -21.39 -3.26 5.24
CA GLY A 444 -22.52 -3.46 4.30
C GLY A 444 -23.57 -2.35 4.31
N GLU A 445 -23.46 -1.34 5.18
CA GLU A 445 -24.35 -0.17 5.19
C GLU A 445 -23.63 1.13 4.79
N ILE A 446 -22.40 1.31 5.29
CA ILE A 446 -21.55 2.47 5.02
C ILE A 446 -20.45 2.09 4.03
N LEU A 447 -20.15 2.98 3.08
CA LEU A 447 -19.08 2.79 2.10
C LEU A 447 -18.00 3.88 2.24
N PHE A 448 -16.81 3.50 2.72
CA PHE A 448 -15.62 4.33 2.50
C PHE A 448 -14.86 3.86 1.27
N PHE A 449 -14.13 4.77 0.64
CA PHE A 449 -13.28 4.46 -0.52
C PHE A 449 -11.93 5.15 -0.39
N MET A 450 -10.89 4.48 -0.87
CA MET A 450 -9.48 4.88 -0.72
C MET A 450 -8.78 4.87 -2.08
N ARG A 451 -7.71 5.65 -2.19
CA ARG A 451 -6.74 5.54 -3.30
C ARG A 451 -5.54 4.70 -2.90
N ALA A 452 -4.88 5.04 -1.79
CA ALA A 452 -3.68 4.36 -1.35
C ALA A 452 -4.00 3.00 -0.73
N GLY A 453 -3.03 2.08 -0.76
CA GLY A 453 -3.16 0.81 -0.06
C GLY A 453 -1.91 -0.06 -0.15
N LEU A 454 -1.93 -1.14 0.64
CA LEU A 454 -0.97 -2.23 0.68
C LEU A 454 -1.72 -3.50 1.10
N HIS A 455 -1.08 -4.67 1.02
CA HIS A 455 -1.52 -5.87 1.74
C HIS A 455 -1.61 -5.65 3.27
N ARG A 456 -2.39 -6.52 3.91
CA ARG A 456 -2.69 -6.50 5.35
C ARG A 456 -1.55 -6.98 6.22
#